data_AF-A0A356B9I2-F1
#
_entry.id   AF-A0A356B9I2-F1
#
_cell.length_a   1.000
_cell.length_b   1.000
_cell.length_c   1.000
_cell.angle_alpha   90.00
_cell.angle_beta   90.00
_cell.angle_gamma   90.00
#
_symmetry.space_group_name_H-M   'P 1'
#
loop_
_entity.id
_entity.type
_entity.pdbx_description
1 polymer ?
#
loop_
_entity_poly.entity_id
_entity_poly.type
_entity_poly.pdbx_seq_one_letter_code
_entity_poly.pdbx_strand_id
1 'polypeptide(L)' 'EENILAEAGPEFERTVLQQALHFTHGHKQEAAKRLGWGRNTLTRKLKELNIE' A
#
# COMPACT_ATOMS: atom_id res chain seq x y z
N GLU A 1 21.35 14.27 9.07
CA GLU A 1 21.29 13.69 7.71
C GLU A 1 19.82 13.56 7.35
N GLU A 2 19.39 14.13 6.24
CA GLU A 2 18.05 13.93 5.69
C GLU A 2 17.98 12.53 5.09
N ASN A 3 17.18 11.65 5.69
CA ASN A 3 16.94 10.31 5.17
C ASN A 3 15.75 10.36 4.23
N ILE A 4 16.01 10.77 3.00
CA ILE A 4 15.01 10.93 1.93
C ILE A 4 14.13 9.68 1.78
N LEU A 5 14.71 8.49 1.95
CA LEU A 5 13.97 7.25 1.82
C LEU A 5 13.01 7.01 2.99
N ALA A 6 13.38 7.41 4.21
CA ALA A 6 12.50 7.32 5.37
C ALA A 6 11.31 8.27 5.24
N GLU A 7 11.50 9.44 4.63
CA GLU A 7 10.44 10.43 4.40
C GLU A 7 9.54 10.03 3.22
N ALA A 8 10.12 9.63 2.09
CA ALA A 8 9.37 9.30 0.86
C ALA A 8 8.73 7.91 0.90
N GLY A 9 9.25 6.98 1.71
CA GLY A 9 8.76 5.60 1.79
C GLY A 9 7.25 5.49 2.08
N PRO A 10 6.74 6.13 3.16
CA PRO A 10 5.32 6.11 3.49
C PRO A 10 4.42 6.72 2.39
N GLU A 11 4.85 7.80 1.74
CA GLU A 11 4.10 8.42 0.64
C GLU A 11 4.04 7.50 -0.58
N PHE A 12 5.16 6.90 -0.94
CA PHE A 12 5.23 5.93 -2.02
C PHE A 12 4.30 4.74 -1.77
N GLU A 13 4.35 4.14 -0.57
CA GLU A 13 3.48 3.03 -0.21
C GLU A 13 1.99 3.43 -0.26
N ARG A 14 1.64 4.64 0.19
CA ARG A 14 0.27 5.17 0.12
C ARG A 14 -0.22 5.26 -1.32
N THR A 15 0.56 5.88 -2.21
CA THR A 15 0.19 6.01 -3.62
C THR A 15 0.02 4.65 -4.29
N VAL A 16 0.96 3.72 -4.08
CA VAL A 16 0.91 2.37 -4.66
C VAL A 16 -0.34 1.61 -4.19
N LEU A 17 -0.66 1.67 -2.90
CA LEU A 17 -1.83 1.01 -2.34
C LEU A 17 -3.14 1.59 -2.87
N GLN A 18 -3.24 2.93 -2.93
CA GLN A 18 -4.42 3.60 -3.47
C GLN A 18 -4.64 3.25 -4.95
N GLN A 19 -3.58 3.24 -5.75
CA GLN A 19 -3.67 2.86 -7.17
C GLN A 19 -4.05 1.39 -7.34
N ALA A 20 -3.48 0.50 -6.54
CA ALA A 20 -3.83 -0.92 -6.58
C ALA A 20 -5.29 -1.15 -6.20
N LEU A 21 -5.76 -0.52 -5.12
CA LEU A 21 -7.17 -0.62 -4.70
C LEU A 21 -8.11 0.00 -5.74
N HIS A 22 -7.77 1.16 -6.29
CA HIS A 22 -8.58 1.80 -7.34
C HIS A 22 -8.70 0.89 -8.56
N PHE A 23 -7.57 0.34 -9.04
CA PHE A 23 -7.56 -0.58 -10.17
C PHE A 23 -8.40 -1.83 -9.91
N THR A 24 -8.36 -2.36 -8.69
CA THR A 24 -9.13 -3.56 -8.33
C THR A 24 -10.51 -3.25 -7.78
N HIS A 25 -11.00 -2.02 -7.89
CA HIS A 25 -12.32 -1.60 -7.38
C HIS A 25 -12.51 -1.92 -5.89
N GLY A 26 -11.45 -1.77 -5.08
CA GLY A 26 -11.45 -2.04 -3.65
C GLY A 26 -11.24 -3.51 -3.27
N HIS A 27 -11.07 -4.42 -4.23
CA HIS A 27 -10.81 -5.84 -3.94
C HIS A 27 -9.40 -6.04 -3.38
N LYS A 28 -9.30 -6.07 -2.04
CA LYS A 28 -8.03 -6.15 -1.29
C LYS A 28 -7.21 -7.40 -1.66
N GLN A 29 -7.84 -8.56 -1.85
CA GLN A 29 -7.10 -9.78 -2.22
C GLN A 29 -6.45 -9.69 -3.61
N GLU A 30 -7.15 -9.10 -4.58
CA GLU A 30 -6.63 -8.90 -5.94
C GLU A 30 -5.57 -7.78 -5.99
N ALA A 31 -5.75 -6.72 -5.19
CA ALA A 31 -4.74 -5.67 -5.04
C ALA A 31 -3.43 -6.24 -4.47
N ALA A 32 -3.52 -7.06 -3.42
CA ALA A 32 -2.36 -7.73 -2.84
C ALA A 32 -1.64 -8.61 -3.87
N LYS A 33 -2.39 -9.44 -4.60
CA LYS A 33 -1.84 -10.30 -5.65
C LYS A 33 -1.08 -9.51 -6.72
N ARG A 34 -1.62 -8.36 -7.16
CA ARG A 34 -1.00 -7.49 -8.17
C ARG A 34 0.25 -6.77 -7.68
N LEU A 35 0.29 -6.43 -6.40
CA LEU A 35 1.47 -5.86 -5.75
C LEU A 35 2.53 -6.91 -5.40
N GLY A 36 2.26 -8.20 -5.61
CA GLY A 36 3.14 -9.29 -5.18
C GLY A 36 3.17 -9.46 -3.66
N TRP A 37 2.18 -8.92 -2.94
CA TRP A 37 2.08 -8.97 -1.49
C TRP A 37 1.11 -10.06 -1.05
N GLY A 38 1.37 -10.65 0.11
CA GLY A 38 0.35 -11.45 0.79
C GLY A 38 -0.82 -10.57 1.25
N ARG A 39 -2.04 -11.14 1.30
CA ARG A 39 -3.26 -10.46 1.80
C ARG A 39 -3.02 -9.79 3.16
N ASN A 40 -2.32 -10.47 4.07
CA ASN A 40 -2.04 -9.98 5.42
C ASN A 40 -1.08 -8.78 5.42
N THR A 41 -0.08 -8.78 4.53
CA THR A 41 0.83 -7.64 4.35
C THR A 41 0.06 -6.42 3.87
N LEU A 42 -0.82 -6.59 2.88
CA LEU A 42 -1.68 -5.51 2.42
C LEU A 42 -2.58 -4.97 3.54
N THR A 43 -3.26 -5.85 4.28
CA THR A 43 -4.11 -5.42 5.41
C THR A 43 -3.32 -4.66 6.47
N ARG A 44 -2.11 -5.11 6.82
CA ARG A 44 -1.25 -4.41 7.78
C ARG A 44 -0.85 -3.03 7.26
N LYS A 45 -0.42 -2.94 6.00
CA LYS A 45 0.00 -1.67 5.37
C LYS A 45 -1.14 -0.66 5.26
N LEU A 46 -2.35 -1.11 4.92
CA LEU A 46 -3.54 -0.24 4.91
C LEU A 46 -3.82 0.37 6.29
N LYS A 47 -3.67 -0.41 7.37
CA LYS A 47 -3.80 0.08 8.75
C LYS A 47 -2.68 1.04 9.13
N GLU A 48 -1.43 0.69 8.84
CA GLU A 48 -0.26 1.54 9.13
C GLU A 48 -0.35 2.92 8.46
N LEU A 49 -0.94 2.98 7.26
CA LEU A 49 -1.06 4.21 6.48
C LEU A 49 -2.41 4.91 6.64
N ASN A 50 -3.30 4.43 7.51
CA ASN A 50 -4.66 4.95 7.71
C ASN A 50 -5.45 5.07 6.39
N ILE A 51 -5.38 4.02 5.56
CA ILE A 51 -6.15 3.87 4.32
C ILE A 51 -7.22 2.81 4.61
N GLU A 52 -8.31 3.21 5.26
CA GLU A 52 -9.45 2.32 5.55
C GLU A 52 -10.52 2.35 4.46
#